data_AF-A0A9X0DN28-F1
#
_entry.id   AF-A0A9X0DN28-F1
#
_cell.length_a   1.000
_cell.length_b   1.000
_cell.length_c   1.000
_cell.angle_alpha   90.00
_cell.angle_beta   90.00
_cell.angle_gamma   90.00
#
_symmetry.space_group_name_H-M   'P 1'
#
loop_
_entity.id
_entity.type
_entity.pdbx_description
1 polymer ?
#
loop_
_entity_poly.entity_id
_entity_poly.type
_entity_poly.pdbx_seq_one_letter_code
_entity_poly.pdbx_strand_id
1 'polypeptide(L)'
;MATPSLSKSLSDRANTLTNKTNDAQAIFGPITTLLDNYLSSNEVLSLPTRSRKLLIALCLDFKATTERYFDVLITGHHPPPS
;
A
#
# COMPACT_ATOMS: atom_id res chain seq x y z
N MET A 1 28.89 26.72 9.98
CA MET A 1 27.76 25.77 9.86
C MET A 1 28.16 24.50 10.60
N ALA A 2 27.44 24.09 11.64
CA ALA A 2 27.78 22.89 12.41
C ALA A 2 27.28 21.64 11.66
N THR A 3 28.17 20.70 11.37
CA THR A 3 27.83 19.41 10.77
C THR A 3 27.03 18.61 11.79
N PRO A 4 25.81 18.13 11.46
CA PRO A 4 25.05 17.31 12.39
C PRO A 4 25.83 16.04 12.74
N SER A 5 25.75 15.61 14.00
CA SER A 5 26.32 14.33 14.41
C SER A 5 25.64 13.19 13.64
N LEU A 6 26.36 12.08 13.43
CA LEU A 6 25.81 10.87 12.81
C LEU A 6 24.53 10.42 13.54
N SER A 7 24.50 10.50 14.86
CA SER A 7 23.31 10.19 15.66
C SER A 7 22.10 11.03 15.29
N LYS A 8 22.27 12.34 15.12
CA LYS A 8 21.19 13.25 14.71
C LYS A 8 20.72 12.94 13.30
N SER A 9 21.66 12.75 12.36
CA SER A 9 21.32 12.40 10.97
C SER A 9 20.58 11.06 10.85
N LEU A 10 20.93 10.06 11.68
CA LEU A 10 20.24 8.78 11.72
C LEU A 10 18.83 8.91 12.31
N SER A 11 18.67 9.65 13.42
CA SER A 11 17.35 9.95 13.99
C SER A 11 16.44 10.69 13.02
N ASP A 12 16.96 11.71 12.33
CA ASP A 12 16.17 12.48 11.35
C ASP A 12 15.73 11.60 10.18
N ARG A 13 16.61 10.68 9.72
CA ARG A 13 16.26 9.71 8.67
C ARG A 13 15.23 8.69 9.13
N ALA A 14 15.34 8.20 10.37
CA ALA A 14 14.36 7.30 10.95
C ALA A 14 12.98 7.97 11.08
N ASN A 15 12.92 9.20 11.58
CA ASN A 15 11.68 9.97 11.68
C ASN A 15 11.05 10.23 10.30
N THR A 16 11.87 10.57 9.30
CA THR A 16 11.40 10.75 7.93
C THR A 16 10.79 9.47 7.37
N LEU A 17 11.41 8.32 7.62
CA LEU A 17 10.90 7.02 7.19
C LEU A 17 9.57 6.70 7.89
N THR A 18 9.49 6.89 9.21
CA THR A 18 8.26 6.68 9.98
C THR A 18 7.11 7.54 9.45
N ASN A 19 7.37 8.82 9.16
CA ASN A 19 6.35 9.71 8.62
C ASN A 19 5.86 9.25 7.24
N LYS A 20 6.76 8.88 6.34
CA LYS A 20 6.38 8.34 5.02
C LYS A 20 5.55 7.07 5.13
N THR A 21 5.88 6.18 6.06
CA THR A 21 5.10 4.96 6.30
C THR A 21 3.70 5.30 6.81
N ASN A 22 3.58 6.26 7.72
CA ASN A 22 2.28 6.69 8.22
C ASN A 22 1.43 7.34 7.11
N ASP A 23 2.04 8.18 6.28
CA ASP A 23 1.37 8.81 5.14
C ASP A 23 0.91 7.77 4.12
N ALA A 24 1.77 6.81 3.77
CA ALA A 24 1.43 5.70 2.89
C ALA A 24 0.26 4.89 3.46
N GLN A 25 0.30 4.56 4.75
CA GLN A 25 -0.76 3.81 5.42
C GLN A 25 -2.09 4.56 5.43
N ALA A 26 -2.06 5.88 5.64
CA ALA A 26 -3.26 6.73 5.62
C ALA A 26 -3.92 6.77 4.24
N ILE A 27 -3.13 6.67 3.16
CA ILE A 27 -3.63 6.66 1.78
C ILE A 27 -4.12 5.26 1.38
N PHE A 28 -3.31 4.23 1.61
CA PHE A 28 -3.53 2.90 1.04
C PHE A 28 -4.30 1.94 1.95
N GLY A 29 -4.23 2.11 3.27
CA GLY A 29 -4.96 1.29 4.24
C GLY A 29 -6.50 1.32 4.06
N PRO A 30 -7.13 2.49 3.82
CA PRO A 30 -8.56 2.53 3.52
C PRO A 30 -8.93 1.78 2.24
N ILE A 31 -8.07 1.82 1.22
CA ILE A 31 -8.29 1.14 -0.06
C ILE A 31 -8.29 -0.38 0.12
N THR A 32 -7.28 -0.92 0.81
CA THR A 32 -7.20 -2.37 1.08
C THR A 32 -8.38 -2.84 1.92
N THR A 33 -8.77 -2.06 2.94
CA THR A 33 -9.92 -2.35 3.80
C THR A 33 -11.22 -2.38 3.00
N LEU A 34 -11.43 -1.42 2.09
CA LEU A 34 -12.62 -1.35 1.25
C LEU A 34 -12.72 -2.56 0.32
N LEU A 35 -11.61 -2.99 -0.29
CA LEU A 35 -11.57 -4.17 -1.15
C LEU A 35 -11.85 -5.45 -0.37
N ASP A 36 -11.25 -5.61 0.81
CA ASP A 36 -11.46 -6.79 1.67
C ASP A 36 -12.93 -6.89 2.12
N ASN A 37 -13.54 -5.75 2.48
CA ASN A 37 -14.97 -5.67 2.81
C ASN A 37 -15.86 -5.99 1.60
N TYR A 38 -15.53 -5.47 0.42
CA TYR A 38 -16.29 -5.72 -0.81
C TYR A 38 -16.23 -7.19 -1.22
N LEU A 39 -15.06 -7.83 -1.16
CA LEU A 39 -14.88 -9.25 -1.46
C LEU A 39 -15.65 -10.16 -0.50
N SER A 40 -15.89 -9.68 0.72
CA SER A 40 -16.67 -10.37 1.75
C SER A 40 -18.17 -10.04 1.69
N SER A 41 -18.60 -9.14 0.78
CA SER A 41 -19.98 -8.69 0.72
C SER A 41 -20.90 -9.77 0.12
N ASN A 42 -22.16 -9.77 0.57
CA ASN A 42 -23.15 -10.70 0.04
C ASN A 42 -23.42 -10.48 -1.46
N GLU A 43 -23.20 -9.26 -1.97
CA GLU A 43 -23.33 -8.95 -3.40
C GLU A 43 -22.30 -9.73 -4.21
N VAL A 44 -21.04 -9.78 -3.75
CA VAL A 44 -19.98 -10.54 -4.41
C VAL A 44 -20.17 -12.04 -4.21
N LEU A 45 -20.55 -12.46 -3.00
CA LEU A 45 -20.74 -13.87 -2.68
C LEU A 45 -21.91 -14.50 -3.45
N SER A 46 -22.96 -13.73 -3.76
CA SER A 46 -24.11 -14.17 -4.56
C SER A 46 -23.87 -14.21 -6.07
N LEU A 47 -22.73 -13.68 -6.56
CA LEU A 47 -22.41 -13.73 -7.99
C LEU A 47 -22.22 -15.17 -8.49
N PRO A 48 -22.53 -15.43 -9.78
CA PRO A 48 -22.16 -16.67 -10.44
C PRO A 48 -20.66 -16.95 -10.30
N THR A 49 -20.28 -18.22 -10.12
CA THR A 49 -18.91 -18.62 -9.81
C THR A 49 -17.86 -18.04 -10.76
N ARG A 50 -18.17 -17.98 -12.07
CA ARG A 50 -17.26 -17.41 -13.07
C ARG A 50 -17.02 -15.90 -12.85
N SER A 51 -18.10 -15.13 -12.69
CA SER A 51 -18.02 -13.69 -12.44
C SER A 51 -17.33 -13.38 -11.12
N ARG A 52 -17.66 -14.15 -10.07
CA ARG A 52 -17.02 -14.02 -8.75
C ARG A 52 -15.51 -14.25 -8.82
N LYS A 53 -15.06 -15.30 -9.54
CA LYS A 53 -13.62 -15.57 -9.72
C LYS A 53 -12.89 -14.44 -10.44
N LEU A 54 -13.48 -13.89 -11.50
CA LEU A 54 -12.89 -12.77 -12.24
C LEU A 54 -12.81 -11.50 -11.37
N LEU A 55 -13.86 -11.22 -10.59
CA LEU A 55 -13.88 -10.08 -9.69
C LEU A 55 -12.85 -10.21 -8.57
N ILE A 56 -12.73 -11.39 -7.96
CA ILE A 56 -11.69 -11.68 -6.97
C ILE A 56 -10.30 -11.45 -7.58
N ALA A 57 -10.05 -11.97 -8.78
CA ALA A 57 -8.76 -11.79 -9.45
C ALA A 57 -8.44 -10.30 -9.69
N LEU A 58 -9.42 -9.52 -10.14
CA LEU A 58 -9.26 -8.08 -10.35
C LEU A 58 -8.96 -7.33 -9.03
N CYS A 59 -9.69 -7.64 -7.96
CA CYS A 59 -9.45 -7.01 -6.66
C CYS A 59 -8.07 -7.37 -6.10
N LEU A 60 -7.61 -8.61 -6.29
CA LEU A 60 -6.27 -9.03 -5.87
C LEU A 60 -5.18 -8.31 -6.67
N ASP A 61 -5.36 -8.14 -7.99
CA ASP A 61 -4.41 -7.41 -8.84
C ASP A 61 -4.32 -5.92 -8.45
N PHE A 62 -5.48 -5.31 -8.14
CA PHE A 62 -5.53 -3.95 -7.65
C PHE A 62 -4.87 -3.80 -6.28
N LYS A 63 -5.04 -4.78 -5.38
CA LYS A 63 -4.40 -4.83 -4.06
C LYS A 63 -2.87 -4.94 -4.20
N ALA A 64 -2.38 -5.85 -5.05
CA ALA A 64 -0.96 -5.99 -5.33
C ALA A 64 -0.36 -4.70 -5.93
N THR A 65 -1.10 -4.05 -6.83
CA THR A 65 -0.70 -2.74 -7.38
C THR A 65 -0.61 -1.68 -6.28
N THR A 66 -1.60 -1.63 -5.39
CA THR A 66 -1.65 -0.71 -4.26
C THR A 66 -0.46 -0.92 -3.31
N GLU A 67 -0.14 -2.18 -2.98
CA GLU A 67 1.03 -2.55 -2.15
C GLU A 67 2.34 -2.13 -2.83
N ARG A 68 2.46 -2.31 -4.15
CA ARG A 68 3.64 -1.84 -4.91
C ARG A 68 3.80 -0.31 -4.82
N TYR A 69 2.73 0.46 -4.91
CA TYR A 69 2.81 1.92 -4.76
C TYR A 69 3.12 2.34 -3.31
N PHE A 70 2.62 1.61 -2.32
CA PHE A 70 2.99 1.80 -0.91
C PHE A 70 4.50 1.62 -0.73
N ASP A 71 5.07 0.52 -1.24
CA ASP A 71 6.50 0.24 -1.15
C ASP A 71 7.35 1.31 -1.84
N VAL A 72 6.93 1.79 -3.01
CA VAL A 72 7.61 2.89 -3.74
C VAL A 72 7.62 4.18 -2.93
N LEU A 73 6.50 4.52 -2.29
CA LEU A 73 6.36 5.76 -1.52
C LEU A 73 7.28 5.76 -0.29
N ILE A 74 7.44 4.60 0.34
CA ILE A 74 8.32 4.43 1.52
C ILE A 74 9.79 4.34 1.10
N THR A 75 10.12 3.53 0.08
CA THR A 75 11.50 3.26 -0.33
C THR A 75 12.11 4.34 -1.23
N GLY A 76 11.27 5.19 -1.82
CA GLY A 76 11.69 6.28 -2.72
C GLY A 76 12.27 5.81 -4.06
N HIS A 77 12.21 4.51 -4.38
CA HIS A 77 12.67 3.96 -5.65
C HIS A 77 11.47 3.54 -6.50
N HIS A 78 11.40 4.03 -7.73
CA HIS A 78 10.41 3.56 -8.70
C HIS A 78 10.60 2.06 -8.93
N PRO A 79 9.53 1.26 -9.07
CA PRO A 79 9.69 -0.13 -9.43
C PRO A 79 10.30 -0.22 -10.83
N PRO A 80 11.09 -1.25 -11.14
CA PRO A 80 11.50 -1.50 -12.51
C PRO A 80 10.26 -1.65 -13.40
N PRO A 81 10.26 -1.05 -14.61
CA PRO A 81 9.14 -1.20 -15.53
C PRO A 81 8.98 -2.69 -15.90
N SER A 82 7.73 -3.14 -15.92
CA SER A 82 7.34 -4.46 -16.39
C SER A 82 7.60 -4.61 -17.90
#